data_AF-A0A9W8IKL5-F1
#
_entry.id   AF-A0A9W8IKL5-F1
#
_cell.length_a   1.000
_cell.length_b   1.000
_cell.length_c   1.000
_cell.angle_alpha   90.00
_cell.angle_beta   90.00
_cell.angle_gamma   90.00
#
_symmetry.space_group_name_H-M   'P 1'
#
loop_
_entity.id
_entity.type
_entity.pdbx_description
1 polymer ?
#
loop_
_entity_poly.entity_id
_entity_poly.type
_entity_poly.pdbx_seq_one_letter_code
_entity_poly.pdbx_strand_id
1 'polypeptide(L)'
;MEWSVCTMILCAGNVQQLCVQEKTDPESTLQFILCQQRDIRRIGSYTLFAECLQSTSPKWLSVMRCALGEEGKHLLQTSVAESRHNNMKVSLTFALNGQKRCVFDSGHWVKPEDGCPGGNTVPDFTHTIKEL
;
A
#
# COMPACT_ATOMS: atom_id res chain seq x y z
N MET A 1 -10.50 7.21 -17.34
CA MET A 1 -10.51 7.11 -15.86
C MET A 1 -9.61 8.20 -15.34
N GLU A 2 -10.22 9.28 -14.85
CA GLU A 2 -9.54 10.47 -14.36
C GLU A 2 -8.91 10.18 -13.00
N TRP A 3 -7.59 10.32 -12.90
CA TRP A 3 -6.80 10.17 -11.68
C TRP A 3 -6.97 11.34 -10.69
N SER A 4 -8.11 12.04 -10.76
CA SER A 4 -8.39 13.28 -10.04
C SER A 4 -9.11 13.06 -8.70
N VAL A 5 -9.40 11.82 -8.31
CA VAL A 5 -10.13 11.54 -7.06
C VAL A 5 -9.16 11.11 -5.95
N CYS A 6 -8.17 11.96 -5.70
CA CYS A 6 -7.52 12.00 -4.40
C CYS A 6 -8.50 12.72 -3.45
N THR A 7 -9.54 12.04 -3.00
CA THR A 7 -10.36 12.56 -1.89
C THR A 7 -9.42 12.72 -0.70
N MET A 8 -9.39 13.89 -0.05
CA MET A 8 -8.36 14.26 0.94
C MET A 8 -8.02 13.17 1.97
N ILE A 9 -9.01 12.36 2.33
CA ILE A 9 -8.91 11.27 3.31
C ILE A 9 -8.11 10.07 2.76
N LEU A 10 -8.35 9.60 1.52
CA LEU A 10 -7.64 8.45 0.95
C LEU A 10 -6.14 8.72 0.82
N CYS A 11 -5.77 9.92 0.36
CA CYS A 11 -4.38 10.31 0.20
C CYS A 11 -3.67 10.52 1.53
N ALA A 12 -4.36 11.04 2.55
CA ALA A 12 -3.82 11.10 3.90
C ALA A 12 -3.49 9.69 4.43
N GLY A 13 -4.34 8.70 4.16
CA GLY A 13 -4.09 7.30 4.50
C GLY A 13 -2.83 6.75 3.85
N ASN A 14 -2.65 6.96 2.55
CA ASN A 14 -1.45 6.53 1.83
C ASN A 14 -0.18 7.18 2.38
N VAL A 15 -0.22 8.48 2.69
CA VAL A 15 0.91 9.19 3.32
C VAL A 15 1.25 8.56 4.68
N GLN A 16 0.25 8.26 5.51
CA GLN A 16 0.46 7.62 6.81
C GLN A 16 1.16 6.26 6.65
N GLN A 17 0.68 5.42 5.73
CA GLN A 17 1.27 4.09 5.47
C GLN A 17 2.72 4.20 4.94
N LEU A 18 2.97 5.10 3.99
CA LEU A 18 4.31 5.35 3.45
C LEU A 18 5.27 5.86 4.53
N CYS A 19 4.82 6.75 5.40
CA CYS A 19 5.63 7.25 6.51
C CYS A 19 5.93 6.18 7.55
N VAL A 20 5.02 5.23 7.79
CA VAL A 20 5.32 4.09 8.66
C VAL A 20 6.36 3.19 8.00
N GLN A 21 6.19 2.87 6.71
CA GLN A 21 7.15 2.08 5.94
C GLN A 21 8.55 2.69 5.93
N GLU A 22 8.65 4.01 5.80
CA GLU A 22 9.93 4.74 5.77
C GLU A 22 10.62 4.79 7.15
N LYS A 23 9.86 4.79 8.25
CA LYS A 23 10.40 5.04 9.60
C LYS A 23 10.48 3.81 10.50
N THR A 24 9.91 2.69 10.07
CA THR A 24 9.79 1.46 10.87
C THR A 24 10.20 0.23 10.06
N ASP A 25 10.22 -0.92 10.70
CA ASP A 25 10.48 -2.20 10.04
C ASP A 25 9.23 -2.75 9.33
N PRO A 26 9.40 -3.78 8.46
CA PRO A 26 8.29 -4.37 7.72
C PRO A 26 7.18 -4.97 8.61
N GLU A 27 7.51 -5.46 9.81
CA GLU A 27 6.52 -6.04 10.72
C GLU A 27 5.62 -4.95 11.28
N SER A 28 6.20 -3.87 11.84
CA SER A 28 5.46 -2.70 12.28
C SER A 28 4.62 -2.08 11.17
N THR A 29 5.15 -2.03 9.94
CA THR A 29 4.43 -1.53 8.76
C THR A 29 3.19 -2.37 8.47
N LEU A 30 3.34 -3.69 8.43
CA LEU A 30 2.22 -4.59 8.18
C LEU A 30 1.18 -4.51 9.31
N GLN A 31 1.61 -4.48 10.57
CA GLN A 31 0.73 -4.34 11.72
C GLN A 31 -0.09 -3.04 11.67
N PHE A 32 0.55 -1.93 11.28
CA PHE A 32 -0.12 -0.64 11.09
C PHE A 32 -1.19 -0.70 9.99
N ILE A 33 -0.84 -1.25 8.82
CA ILE A 33 -1.78 -1.42 7.70
C ILE A 33 -2.97 -2.29 8.11
N LEU A 34 -2.71 -3.43 8.76
CA LEU A 34 -3.77 -4.34 9.24
C LEU A 34 -4.65 -3.70 10.32
N CYS A 35 -4.07 -2.86 11.19
CA CYS A 35 -4.84 -2.08 12.14
C CYS A 35 -5.81 -1.13 11.41
N GLN A 36 -5.33 -0.40 10.40
CA GLN A 36 -6.17 0.50 9.61
C GLN A 36 -7.28 -0.23 8.84
N GLN A 37 -7.02 -1.45 8.36
CA GLN A 37 -8.02 -2.25 7.66
C GLN A 37 -9.22 -2.67 8.53
N ARG A 38 -9.14 -2.56 9.86
CA ARG A 38 -10.29 -2.82 10.76
C ARG A 38 -11.44 -1.83 10.55
N ASP A 39 -11.16 -0.62 10.09
CA ASP A 39 -12.17 0.36 9.70
C ASP A 39 -11.75 1.18 8.48
N ILE A 40 -11.92 0.57 7.30
CA ILE A 40 -11.54 1.14 6.00
C ILE A 40 -12.12 2.55 5.78
N ARG A 41 -13.30 2.85 6.34
CA ARG A 41 -13.98 4.15 6.15
C ARG A 41 -13.28 5.30 6.88
N ARG A 42 -12.44 4.98 7.87
CA ARG A 42 -11.71 5.96 8.69
C ARG A 42 -10.23 6.07 8.30
N ILE A 43 -9.76 5.31 7.31
CA ILE A 43 -8.38 5.39 6.80
C ILE A 43 -8.07 6.83 6.40
N GLY A 44 -6.94 7.38 6.88
CA GLY A 44 -6.55 8.77 6.66
C GLY A 44 -7.07 9.76 7.70
N SER A 45 -8.01 9.37 8.57
CA SER A 45 -8.39 10.19 9.72
C SER A 45 -7.27 10.23 10.77
N TYR A 46 -7.12 11.37 11.46
CA TYR A 46 -6.15 11.50 12.55
C TYR A 46 -6.45 10.56 13.72
N THR A 47 -7.72 10.30 14.00
CA THR A 47 -8.12 9.43 15.11
C THR A 47 -7.68 7.99 14.87
N LEU A 48 -8.00 7.41 13.70
CA LEU A 48 -7.56 6.05 13.38
C LEU A 48 -6.03 5.96 13.24
N PHE A 49 -5.40 7.02 12.71
CA PHE A 49 -3.94 7.10 12.65
C PHE A 49 -3.31 6.99 14.05
N ALA A 50 -3.79 7.77 15.01
CA ALA A 50 -3.34 7.75 16.40
C ALA A 50 -3.59 6.39 17.08
N GLU A 51 -4.76 5.78 16.85
CA GLU A 51 -5.09 4.44 17.36
C GLU A 51 -4.10 3.38 16.87
N CYS A 52 -3.70 3.43 15.59
CA CYS A 52 -2.82 2.42 14.98
C CYS A 52 -1.32 2.69 15.15
N LEU A 53 -0.92 3.91 15.51
CA LEU A 53 0.47 4.33 15.73
C LEU A 53 1.18 3.53 16.82
N GLN A 54 0.47 2.84 17.72
CA GLN A 54 1.08 2.03 18.78
C GLN A 54 2.05 0.97 18.23
N SER A 55 1.73 0.37 17.08
CA SER A 55 2.58 -0.61 16.37
C SER A 55 3.94 -0.05 15.92
N THR A 56 4.08 1.27 15.89
CA THR A 56 5.29 1.97 15.43
C THR A 56 6.21 2.39 16.58
N SER A 57 5.86 2.09 17.83
CA SER A 57 6.67 2.48 18.99
C SER A 57 8.08 1.86 18.91
N PRO A 58 9.16 2.61 19.19
CA PRO A 58 9.19 3.98 19.73
C PRO A 58 9.23 5.09 18.66
N LYS A 59 9.11 4.75 17.38
CA LYS A 59 9.27 5.66 16.22
C LYS A 59 8.04 6.53 15.92
N TRP A 60 6.97 6.43 16.71
CA TRP A 60 5.71 7.14 16.48
C TRP A 60 5.90 8.65 16.23
N LEU A 61 6.82 9.32 16.94
CA LEU A 61 7.06 10.75 16.77
C LEU A 61 7.68 11.07 15.39
N SER A 62 8.62 10.26 14.91
CA SER A 62 9.17 10.41 13.55
C SER A 62 8.13 10.13 12.48
N VAL A 63 7.26 9.13 12.69
CA VAL A 63 6.15 8.82 11.79
C VAL A 63 5.18 10.00 11.70
N MET A 64 4.80 10.58 12.84
CA MET A 64 3.91 11.75 12.89
C MET A 64 4.52 12.95 12.17
N ARG A 65 5.81 13.23 12.39
CA ARG A 65 6.51 14.33 11.71
C ARG A 65 6.54 14.14 10.20
N CYS A 66 6.82 12.92 9.74
CA CYS A 66 6.77 12.57 8.31
C CYS A 66 5.36 12.80 7.74
N ALA A 67 4.33 12.26 8.40
CA ALA A 67 2.97 12.26 7.88
C ALA A 67 2.32 13.66 7.85
N LEU A 68 2.74 14.56 8.74
CA LEU A 68 2.26 15.93 8.83
C LEU A 68 3.14 16.93 8.04
N GLY A 69 4.31 16.50 7.58
CA GLY A 69 5.31 17.34 6.92
C GLY A 69 5.36 17.18 5.40
N GLU A 70 6.34 17.83 4.78
CA GLU A 70 6.59 17.71 3.34
C GLU A 70 7.15 16.34 2.95
N GLU A 71 7.84 15.66 3.87
CA GLU A 71 8.40 14.33 3.64
C GLU A 71 7.34 13.33 3.16
N GLY A 72 6.21 13.24 3.86
CA GLY A 72 5.11 12.35 3.48
C GLY A 72 4.53 12.67 2.09
N LYS A 73 4.48 13.96 1.72
CA LYS A 73 4.03 14.38 0.38
C LYS A 73 5.01 13.93 -0.71
N HIS A 74 6.31 14.07 -0.46
CA HIS A 74 7.34 13.61 -1.38
C HIS A 74 7.31 12.08 -1.53
N LEU A 75 7.16 11.33 -0.45
CA LEU A 75 6.99 9.88 -0.51
C LEU A 75 5.81 9.48 -1.38
N LEU A 76 4.66 10.17 -1.23
CA LEU A 76 3.48 9.91 -2.06
C LEU A 76 3.75 10.24 -3.54
N GLN A 77 4.41 11.36 -3.84
CA GLN A 77 4.79 11.72 -5.21
C GLN A 77 5.68 10.65 -5.85
N THR A 78 6.68 10.17 -5.12
CA THR A 78 7.58 9.09 -5.57
C THR A 78 6.80 7.80 -5.81
N SER A 79 5.97 7.37 -4.86
CA SER A 79 5.15 6.15 -4.99
C SER A 79 4.21 6.20 -6.21
N VAL A 80 3.62 7.36 -6.49
CA VAL A 80 2.79 7.57 -7.69
C VAL A 80 3.64 7.51 -8.97
N ALA A 81 4.83 8.11 -8.97
CA ALA A 81 5.74 8.07 -10.11
C ALA A 81 6.19 6.62 -10.42
N GLU A 82 6.54 5.84 -9.39
CA GLU A 82 6.89 4.43 -9.51
C GLU A 82 5.73 3.59 -10.05
N SER A 83 4.52 3.79 -9.53
CA SER A 83 3.32 3.10 -10.02
C SER A 83 3.07 3.39 -11.51
N ARG A 84 3.26 4.65 -11.93
CA ARG A 84 3.15 5.07 -13.35
C ARG A 84 4.25 4.46 -14.21
N HIS A 85 5.50 4.48 -13.74
CA HIS A 85 6.63 3.91 -14.45
C HIS A 85 6.43 2.41 -14.73
N ASN A 86 5.89 1.69 -13.75
CA ASN A 86 5.58 0.26 -13.85
C ASN A 86 4.23 -0.04 -14.54
N ASN A 87 3.56 0.97 -15.13
CA ASN A 87 2.29 0.82 -15.84
C ASN A 87 1.18 0.17 -14.97
N MET A 88 1.20 0.41 -13.65
CA MET A 88 0.20 -0.07 -12.71
C MET A 88 -1.03 0.84 -12.76
N LYS A 89 -2.08 0.37 -13.44
CA LYS A 89 -3.31 1.15 -13.68
C LYS A 89 -4.47 0.82 -12.75
N VAL A 90 -4.41 -0.33 -12.08
CA VAL A 90 -5.49 -0.86 -11.25
C VAL A 90 -4.93 -1.12 -9.85
N SER A 91 -5.65 -0.64 -8.83
CA SER A 91 -5.31 -0.90 -7.43
C SER A 91 -5.43 -2.38 -7.11
N LEU A 92 -4.56 -2.88 -6.21
CA LEU A 92 -4.39 -4.31 -5.94
C LEU A 92 -3.75 -5.08 -7.13
N THR A 93 -2.67 -4.49 -7.64
CA THR A 93 -1.73 -5.15 -8.58
C THR A 93 -0.55 -5.71 -7.80
N PHE A 94 -0.26 -6.99 -8.00
CA PHE A 94 0.95 -7.64 -7.49
C PHE A 94 2.02 -7.64 -8.57
N ALA A 95 3.24 -7.25 -8.19
CA ALA A 95 4.42 -7.38 -9.03
C ALA A 95 5.50 -8.19 -8.31
N LEU A 96 6.18 -9.06 -9.06
CA LEU A 96 7.34 -9.83 -8.60
C LEU A 96 8.52 -9.48 -9.53
N ASN A 97 9.66 -9.12 -8.95
CA ASN A 97 10.85 -8.68 -9.70
C ASN A 97 10.56 -7.58 -10.75
N GLY A 98 9.72 -6.60 -10.39
CA GLY A 98 9.33 -5.50 -11.27
C GLY A 98 8.30 -5.87 -12.36
N GLN A 99 7.91 -7.15 -12.46
CA GLN A 99 6.95 -7.61 -13.46
C GLN A 99 5.56 -7.86 -12.84
N LYS A 100 4.52 -7.39 -13.51
CA LYS A 100 3.12 -7.62 -13.12
C LYS A 100 2.81 -9.13 -13.05
N ARG A 101 2.41 -9.62 -11.88
CA ARG A 101 2.15 -11.05 -11.60
C ARG A 101 0.68 -11.39 -11.42
N CYS A 102 -0.10 -10.53 -10.79
CA CYS A 102 -1.54 -10.77 -10.58
C CYS A 102 -2.28 -9.44 -10.39
N VAL A 103 -3.54 -9.35 -10.80
CA VAL A 103 -4.39 -8.17 -10.60
C VAL A 103 -5.73 -8.63 -10.02
N PHE A 104 -6.19 -7.94 -8.98
CA PHE A 104 -7.55 -8.05 -8.48
C PHE A 104 -8.30 -6.76 -8.84
N ASP A 105 -9.39 -6.89 -9.56
CA ASP A 105 -10.18 -5.76 -10.03
C ASP A 105 -11.66 -6.04 -9.81
N SER A 106 -12.42 -5.02 -9.41
CA SER A 106 -13.88 -5.09 -9.35
C SER A 106 -14.41 -6.31 -8.57
N GLY A 107 -13.76 -6.66 -7.46
CA GLY A 107 -14.18 -7.73 -6.56
C GLY A 107 -13.79 -9.15 -7.01
N HIS A 108 -13.00 -9.30 -8.07
CA HIS A 108 -12.54 -10.60 -8.55
C HIS A 108 -11.10 -10.55 -9.04
N TRP A 109 -10.44 -11.71 -9.05
CA TRP A 109 -9.14 -11.85 -9.70
C TRP A 109 -9.33 -11.78 -11.21
N VAL A 110 -8.49 -11.00 -11.88
CA VAL A 110 -8.41 -11.04 -13.35
C VAL A 110 -7.99 -12.45 -13.76
N LYS A 111 -8.55 -12.94 -14.87
CA LYS A 111 -8.34 -14.31 -15.32
C LYS A 111 -6.84 -14.64 -15.47
N PRO A 112 -6.43 -15.91 -15.24
CA PRO A 112 -5.03 -16.31 -15.31
C PRO A 112 -4.35 -15.94 -16.64
N GLU A 113 -5.06 -16.09 -17.76
CA GLU A 113 -4.58 -15.78 -19.11
C GLU A 113 -4.27 -14.29 -19.35
N ASP A 114 -4.93 -13.38 -18.63
CA ASP A 114 -4.90 -11.94 -18.91
C ASP A 114 -4.24 -11.11 -17.80
N GLY A 115 -4.25 -11.61 -16.57
CA GLY A 115 -3.88 -10.80 -15.40
C GLY A 115 -3.24 -11.54 -14.25
N CYS A 116 -3.31 -12.87 -14.18
CA CYS A 116 -2.74 -13.68 -13.09
C CYS A 116 -2.03 -14.95 -13.60
N PRO A 117 -1.00 -14.84 -14.46
CA PRO A 117 -0.27 -15.99 -14.98
C PRO A 117 0.28 -16.84 -13.84
N GLY A 118 0.00 -18.15 -13.86
CA GLY A 118 0.41 -19.07 -12.80
C GLY A 118 -0.53 -19.11 -11.59
N GLY A 119 -1.71 -18.47 -11.64
CA GLY A 119 -2.76 -18.57 -10.63
C GLY A 119 -2.74 -17.46 -9.56
N ASN A 120 -3.73 -17.45 -8.68
CA ASN A 120 -4.03 -16.38 -7.72
C ASN A 120 -4.10 -16.87 -6.25
N THR A 121 -3.71 -18.11 -5.98
CA THR A 121 -3.72 -18.70 -4.63
C THR A 121 -2.37 -18.53 -3.93
N VAL A 122 -2.33 -18.71 -2.60
CA VAL A 122 -1.05 -18.67 -1.86
C VAL A 122 -0.02 -19.69 -2.38
N PRO A 123 -0.39 -20.96 -2.67
CA PRO A 123 0.51 -21.90 -3.32
C PRO A 123 1.08 -21.42 -4.65
N ASP A 124 0.28 -20.78 -5.50
CA ASP A 124 0.68 -20.25 -6.80
C ASP A 124 1.77 -19.17 -6.67
N PHE A 125 1.59 -18.25 -5.72
CA PHE A 125 2.58 -17.24 -5.40
C PHE A 125 3.84 -17.85 -4.80
N THR A 126 3.70 -18.82 -3.90
CA THR A 126 4.83 -19.51 -3.27
C THR A 126 5.69 -20.23 -4.31
N HIS A 127 5.04 -20.88 -5.28
CA HIS A 127 5.73 -21.54 -6.39
C HIS A 127 6.50 -20.51 -7.23
N THR A 128 5.84 -19.43 -7.65
CA THR A 128 6.48 -18.36 -8.44
C THR A 128 7.69 -17.78 -7.72
N ILE A 129 7.57 -17.47 -6.42
CA ILE A 129 8.66 -16.87 -5.62
C ILE A 129 9.86 -17.83 -5.49
N LYS A 130 9.63 -19.14 -5.39
CA LYS A 130 10.70 -20.14 -5.32
C LYS A 130 11.49 -20.29 -6.63
N GLU A 131 10.95 -19.80 -7.73
CA GLU A 131 11.57 -19.85 -9.06
C GLU A 131 12.27 -18.55 -9.47
N LEU A 132 12.18 -17.50 -8.63
CA LEU A 132 12.93 -16.24 -8.79
C LEU A 132 14.39 -16.40 -8.36
#